data_AF-A0A350KLS4-F1
#
_entry.id   AF-A0A350KLS4-F1
#
_cell.length_a   1.000
_cell.length_b   1.000
_cell.length_c   1.000
_cell.angle_alpha   90.00
_cell.angle_beta   90.00
_cell.angle_gamma   90.00
#
_symmetry.space_group_name_H-M   'P 1'
#
loop_
_entity.id
_entity.type
_entity.pdbx_description
1 polymer ?
#
loop_
_entity_poly.entity_id
_entity_poly.type
_entity_poly.pdbx_seq_one_letter_code
_entity_poly.pdbx_strand_id
1 'polypeptide(L)'
;MTVKTKAAFVLGTWFGSGKTPAAPGTFGSLAALPFGWAILHFGGACWLAAAAVAVCFIGVWSAGVVMRETNTEDPGMIVIDEVVGQWLALL
;
A
#
# COMPACT_ATOMS: atom_id res chain seq x y z
N MET A 1 -17.39 11.77 -2.41
CA MET A 1 -16.24 11.26 -1.62
C MET A 1 -15.73 12.34 -0.67
N THR A 2 -15.66 12.02 0.62
CA THR A 2 -15.05 12.90 1.63
C THR A 2 -13.52 12.95 1.48
N VAL A 3 -12.84 13.89 2.13
CA VAL A 3 -11.36 13.95 2.16
C VAL A 3 -10.77 12.64 2.69
N LYS A 4 -11.39 12.07 3.74
CA LYS A 4 -11.02 10.77 4.31
C LYS A 4 -11.09 9.65 3.27
N THR A 5 -12.19 9.60 2.51
CA THR A 5 -12.37 8.59 1.45
C THR A 5 -11.31 8.75 0.37
N LYS A 6 -11.04 9.98 -0.10
CA LYS A 6 -10.00 10.22 -1.12
C LYS A 6 -8.62 9.76 -0.64
N ALA A 7 -8.26 10.06 0.61
CA ALA A 7 -7.00 9.62 1.19
C ALA A 7 -6.89 8.09 1.25
N ALA A 8 -7.95 7.40 1.68
CA ALA A 8 -7.98 5.94 1.71
C ALA A 8 -7.78 5.31 0.33
N PHE A 9 -8.40 5.87 -0.72
CA PHE A 9 -8.17 5.38 -2.08
C PHE A 9 -6.74 5.63 -2.55
N VAL A 10 -6.18 6.82 -2.33
CA VAL A 10 -4.81 7.13 -2.74
C VAL A 10 -3.80 6.23 -2.02
N LEU A 11 -3.95 6.06 -0.71
CA LEU A 11 -3.03 5.25 0.09
C LEU A 11 -3.22 3.76 -0.20
N GLY A 12 -4.46 3.27 -0.17
CA GLY A 12 -4.77 1.85 -0.41
C GLY A 12 -4.37 1.37 -1.82
N THR A 13 -4.49 2.22 -2.84
CA THR A 13 -4.04 1.87 -4.20
C THR A 13 -2.56 2.16 -4.45
N TRP A 14 -1.81 2.53 -3.42
CA TRP A 14 -0.42 2.96 -3.49
C TRP A 14 -0.17 4.01 -4.58
N PHE A 15 -0.79 5.17 -4.40
CA PHE A 15 -0.75 6.31 -5.31
C PHE A 15 -1.30 6.01 -6.71
N GLY A 16 -2.18 5.02 -6.82
CA GLY A 16 -2.87 4.65 -8.06
C GLY A 16 -2.23 3.48 -8.81
N SER A 17 -1.14 2.87 -8.32
CA SER A 17 -0.54 1.69 -8.96
C SER A 17 -1.50 0.50 -9.00
N GLY A 18 -2.33 0.34 -7.96
CA GLY A 18 -3.36 -0.68 -7.90
C GLY A 18 -4.54 -0.46 -8.86
N LYS A 19 -4.60 0.66 -9.58
CA LYS A 19 -5.64 0.90 -10.61
C LYS A 19 -5.25 0.37 -11.99
N THR A 20 -4.16 -0.36 -12.09
CA THR A 20 -3.73 -0.96 -13.35
C THR A 20 -4.72 -2.04 -13.80
N PRO A 21 -5.03 -2.11 -15.11
CA PRO A 21 -6.07 -3.01 -15.62
C PRO A 21 -5.67 -4.50 -15.57
N ALA A 22 -4.38 -4.80 -15.46
CA ALA A 22 -3.86 -6.15 -15.37
C ALA A 22 -2.82 -6.24 -14.26
N ALA A 23 -2.92 -7.28 -13.43
CA ALA A 23 -2.00 -7.58 -12.33
C ALA A 23 -1.73 -6.39 -11.38
N PRO A 24 -2.77 -5.83 -10.74
CA PRO A 24 -2.63 -4.68 -9.85
C PRO A 24 -1.60 -4.90 -8.73
N GLY A 25 -1.56 -6.08 -8.13
CA GLY A 25 -0.55 -6.43 -7.13
C GLY A 25 0.87 -6.38 -7.66
N THR A 26 1.13 -6.81 -8.91
CA THR A 26 2.47 -6.74 -9.53
C THR A 26 2.93 -5.29 -9.71
N PHE A 27 2.06 -4.41 -10.18
CA PHE A 27 2.38 -2.99 -10.28
C PHE A 27 2.47 -2.31 -8.92
N GLY A 28 1.70 -2.76 -7.92
CA GLY A 28 1.83 -2.37 -6.51
C GLY A 28 3.21 -2.70 -5.95
N SER A 29 3.65 -3.94 -6.08
CA SER A 29 5.00 -4.41 -5.73
C SER A 29 6.07 -3.61 -6.46
N LEU A 30 5.98 -3.45 -7.78
CA LEU A 30 6.95 -2.65 -8.55
C LEU A 30 7.02 -1.20 -8.04
N ALA A 31 5.87 -0.58 -7.76
CA ALA A 31 5.79 0.77 -7.21
C ALA A 31 6.24 0.87 -5.75
N ALA A 32 6.27 -0.23 -4.99
CA ALA A 32 6.78 -0.29 -3.62
C ALA A 32 8.32 -0.30 -3.56
N LEU A 33 9.00 -0.83 -4.59
CA LEU A 33 10.47 -0.98 -4.63
C LEU A 33 11.23 0.34 -4.41
N PRO A 34 10.97 1.45 -5.13
CA PRO A 34 11.78 2.66 -4.96
C PRO A 34 11.69 3.24 -3.53
N PHE A 35 10.54 3.10 -2.88
CA PHE A 35 10.35 3.53 -1.49
C PHE A 35 11.07 2.61 -0.51
N GLY A 36 10.89 1.29 -0.65
CA GLY A 36 11.56 0.31 0.20
C GLY A 36 13.08 0.42 0.10
N TRP A 37 13.60 0.54 -1.13
CA TRP A 37 15.02 0.74 -1.38
C TRP A 37 15.54 2.05 -0.78
N ALA A 38 14.84 3.17 -0.96
CA ALA A 38 15.27 4.45 -0.40
C ALA A 38 15.29 4.41 1.14
N ILE A 39 14.25 3.87 1.78
CA ILE A 39 14.19 3.74 3.24
C ILE A 39 15.33 2.84 3.73
N LEU A 40 15.57 1.71 3.07
CA LEU A 40 16.65 0.79 3.42
C LEU A 40 18.03 1.44 3.23
N HIS A 41 18.24 2.17 2.12
CA HIS A 41 19.53 2.78 1.80
C HIS A 41 19.88 3.93 2.75
N PHE A 42 18.92 4.80 3.09
CA PHE A 42 19.17 5.99 3.91
C PHE A 42 18.91 5.78 5.41
N GLY A 43 17.98 4.89 5.77
CA GLY A 43 17.61 4.60 7.17
C GLY A 43 18.04 3.22 7.66
N GLY A 44 18.26 2.25 6.78
CA GLY A 44 18.57 0.87 7.17
C GLY A 44 17.36 0.06 7.60
N ALA A 45 17.61 -1.19 8.01
CA ALA A 45 16.57 -2.19 8.29
C ALA A 45 15.58 -1.76 9.39
N CYS A 46 16.04 -1.10 10.46
CA CYS A 46 15.14 -0.64 11.53
C CYS A 46 14.08 0.35 11.02
N TRP A 47 14.46 1.26 10.13
CA TRP A 47 13.54 2.23 9.55
C TRP A 47 12.61 1.57 8.53
N LEU A 48 13.11 0.61 7.74
CA LEU A 48 12.26 -0.16 6.83
C LEU A 48 11.21 -0.98 7.59
N ALA A 49 11.59 -1.61 8.71
CA ALA A 49 10.67 -2.35 9.57
C ALA A 49 9.61 -1.43 10.20
N ALA A 50 10.02 -0.28 10.72
CA ALA A 50 9.10 0.72 11.26
C ALA A 50 8.12 1.24 10.19
N ALA A 51 8.62 1.47 8.97
CA ALA A 51 7.79 1.90 7.85
C ALA A 51 6.79 0.81 7.43
N ALA A 52 7.21 -0.46 7.35
CA ALA A 52 6.31 -1.58 7.04
C ALA A 52 5.19 -1.72 8.07
N VAL A 53 5.50 -1.58 9.36
CA VAL A 53 4.50 -1.58 10.44
C VAL A 53 3.53 -0.40 10.29
N ALA A 54 4.03 0.81 10.05
CA ALA A 54 3.18 1.98 9.86
C ALA A 54 2.25 1.84 8.65
N VAL A 55 2.78 1.37 7.51
CA VAL A 55 2.02 1.16 6.27
C VAL A 55 0.99 0.04 6.44
N CYS A 56 1.27 -0.99 7.23
CA CYS A 56 0.30 -2.04 7.56
C CYS A 56 -0.97 -1.46 8.24
N PHE A 57 -0.80 -0.62 9.27
CA PHE A 57 -1.95 0.02 9.92
C PHE A 57 -2.72 0.96 8.98
N ILE A 58 -2.00 1.72 8.13
CA ILE A 58 -2.61 2.55 7.09
C ILE A 58 -3.39 1.69 6.09
N GLY A 59 -2.88 0.50 5.77
CA GLY A 59 -3.50 -0.44 4.84
C GLY A 59 -4.80 -0.99 5.38
N VAL A 60 -4.81 -1.49 6.61
CA VAL A 60 -6.03 -1.97 7.29
C VAL A 60 -7.10 -0.88 7.34
N TRP A 61 -6.71 0.34 7.69
CA TRP A 61 -7.63 1.48 7.70
C TRP A 61 -8.15 1.81 6.29
N SER A 62 -7.27 1.85 5.29
CA SER A 62 -7.62 2.19 3.91
C SER A 62 -8.58 1.16 3.31
N ALA A 63 -8.27 -0.14 3.47
CA ALA A 63 -9.12 -1.24 3.03
C ALA A 63 -10.52 -1.14 3.65
N GLY A 64 -10.60 -0.91 4.97
CA GLY A 64 -11.89 -0.75 5.67
C GLY A 64 -12.73 0.42 5.18
N VAL A 65 -12.12 1.53 4.77
CA VAL A 65 -12.82 2.68 4.19
C VAL A 65 -13.27 2.38 2.76
N VAL A 66 -12.40 1.78 1.94
CA VAL A 66 -12.69 1.52 0.52
C VAL A 66 -13.77 0.46 0.38
N MET A 67 -13.71 -0.65 1.14
CA MET A 67 -14.75 -1.69 1.15
C MET A 67 -16.15 -1.12 1.43
N ARG A 68 -16.25 -0.17 2.37
CA ARG A 68 -17.52 0.49 2.72
C ARG A 68 -18.02 1.42 1.61
N GLU A 69 -17.12 2.13 0.94
CA GLU A 69 -17.49 3.06 -0.14
C GLU A 69 -17.88 2.32 -1.42
N THR A 70 -17.20 1.22 -1.76
CA THR A 70 -17.48 0.45 -2.98
C THR A 70 -18.50 -0.66 -2.78
N ASN A 71 -18.89 -0.95 -1.53
CA ASN A 71 -19.74 -2.08 -1.17
C ASN A 71 -19.23 -3.40 -1.78
N THR A 72 -17.91 -3.57 -1.77
CA THR A 72 -17.21 -4.73 -2.33
C THR A 72 -16.30 -5.30 -1.25
N GLU A 73 -16.32 -6.61 -1.09
CA GLU A 73 -15.35 -7.32 -0.24
C GLU A 73 -14.05 -7.48 -1.02
N ASP A 74 -12.93 -7.11 -0.39
CA ASP A 74 -11.58 -7.22 -0.93
C ASP A 74 -11.37 -6.62 -2.35
N PRO A 75 -11.43 -5.29 -2.52
CA PRO A 75 -11.26 -4.66 -3.82
C PRO A 75 -9.83 -4.86 -4.31
N GLY A 76 -9.64 -5.62 -5.40
CA GLY A 76 -8.30 -5.93 -5.95
C GLY A 76 -7.45 -4.74 -6.42
N MET A 77 -7.98 -3.51 -6.32
CA MET A 77 -7.21 -2.27 -6.53
C MET A 77 -6.47 -1.80 -5.27
N ILE A 78 -6.79 -2.36 -4.11
CA ILE A 78 -6.05 -2.15 -2.86
C ILE A 78 -4.83 -3.04 -2.95
N VAL A 79 -3.65 -2.41 -2.99
CA VAL A 79 -2.36 -3.09 -3.19
C VAL A 79 -1.31 -2.72 -2.14
N ILE A 80 -1.77 -2.11 -1.05
CA ILE A 80 -0.90 -1.62 0.03
C ILE A 80 -0.39 -2.79 0.89
N ASP A 81 -1.07 -3.92 0.87
CA ASP A 81 -0.62 -5.18 1.47
C ASP A 81 0.56 -5.80 0.70
N GLU A 82 0.62 -5.72 -0.63
CA GLU A 82 1.81 -6.10 -1.39
C GLU A 82 2.99 -5.17 -1.11
N VAL A 83 2.74 -3.88 -0.83
CA VAL A 83 3.80 -2.94 -0.40
C VAL A 83 4.40 -3.41 0.91
N VAL A 84 3.57 -3.73 1.91
CA VAL A 84 4.03 -4.23 3.21
C VAL A 84 4.77 -5.56 3.05
N GLY A 85 4.19 -6.51 2.32
CA GLY A 85 4.79 -7.82 2.09
C GLY A 85 6.15 -7.72 1.40
N GLN A 86 6.28 -6.84 0.40
CA GLN A 86 7.55 -6.64 -0.29
C GLN A 86 8.59 -5.96 0.60
N TRP A 87 8.21 -4.97 1.42
CA TRP A 87 9.16 -4.35 2.35
C TRP A 87 9.62 -5.32 3.43
N LEU A 88 8.75 -6.21 3.91
CA LEU A 88 9.14 -7.30 4.80
C LEU A 88 10.11 -8.29 4.12
N ALA A 89 9.96 -8.54 2.82
CA ALA A 89 10.88 -9.39 2.07
C ALA A 89 12.24 -8.73 1.77
N LEU A 90 12.33 -7.38 1.84
CA LEU A 90 13.56 -6.61 1.68
C LEU A 90 14.36 -6.45 2.98
N LEU A 91 13.76 -6.73 4.14
CA LEU A 91 14.44 -6.75 5.45
C LEU A 91 15.40 -7.94 5.55
#